data_AF-A0A7C1RL66-F1
#
_entry.id   AF-A0A7C1RL66-F1
#
_cell.length_a   1.000
_cell.length_b   1.000
_cell.length_c   1.000
_cell.angle_alpha   90.00
_cell.angle_beta   90.00
_cell.angle_gamma   90.00
#
_symmetry.space_group_name_H-M   'P 1'
#
loop_
_entity.id
_entity.type
_entity.pdbx_description
1 polymer ?
#
loop_
_entity_poly.entity_id
_entity_poly.type
_entity_poly.pdbx_seq_one_letter_code
_entity_poly.pdbx_strand_id
1 'polypeptide(L)' 'MTSIDQKLKESEEKYSNLFQHSNDGIFLHDLDGNITDVNRKVLEQLGLH' A
#
# COMPACT_ATOMS: atom_id res chain seq x y z
N MET A 1 26.56 2.80 -1.23
CA MET A 1 25.12 2.75 -1.55
C MET A 1 24.91 3.55 -2.82
N THR A 2 24.72 2.83 -3.90
CA THR A 2 24.70 3.35 -5.28
C THR A 2 23.31 3.87 -5.62
N SER A 3 23.21 4.80 -6.58
CA SER A 3 21.96 5.48 -6.98
C SER A 3 20.78 4.56 -7.34
N ILE A 4 21.02 3.26 -7.55
CA ILE A 4 20.00 2.23 -7.80
C ILE A 4 19.17 1.97 -6.53
N ASP A 5 19.81 1.79 -5.37
CA ASP A 5 19.12 1.55 -4.10
C ASP A 5 18.22 2.74 -3.72
N GLN A 6 18.69 3.96 -4.00
CA GLN A 6 17.95 5.18 -3.70
C GLN A 6 16.73 5.35 -4.61
N LYS A 7 16.86 5.08 -5.93
CA LYS A 7 15.72 5.10 -6.84
C LYS A 7 14.67 4.03 -6.50
N LEU A 8 15.12 2.86 -6.07
CA LEU A 8 14.22 1.80 -5.62
C LEU A 8 13.43 2.27 -4.39
N LYS A 9 14.14 2.79 -3.38
CA LYS A 9 13.52 3.31 -2.16
C LYS A 9 12.53 4.46 -2.42
N GLU A 10 12.92 5.42 -3.26
CA GLU A 10 12.03 6.53 -3.66
C GLU A 10 10.77 6.03 -4.38
N SER A 11 10.90 5.00 -5.22
CA SER A 11 9.75 4.40 -5.90
C SER A 11 8.83 3.62 -4.95
N GLU A 12 9.39 2.91 -3.97
CA GLU A 12 8.66 2.19 -2.94
C GLU A 12 7.92 3.15 -2.00
N GLU A 13 8.58 4.20 -1.53
CA GLU A 13 7.96 5.24 -0.69
C GLU A 13 6.82 5.95 -1.43
N LYS A 14 7.03 6.26 -2.71
CA LYS A 14 5.98 6.87 -3.54
C LYS A 14 4.79 5.94 -3.71
N TYR A 15 5.03 4.65 -3.99
CA TYR A 15 3.96 3.67 -4.12
C TYR A 15 3.20 3.48 -2.81
N SER A 16 3.92 3.32 -1.70
CA SER A 16 3.34 3.19 -0.35
C SER A 16 2.49 4.41 0.01
N ASN A 17 2.97 5.62 -0.29
CA ASN A 17 2.24 6.86 -0.03
C ASN A 17 0.94 6.92 -0.85
N LEU A 18 1.00 6.62 -2.16
CA LEU A 18 -0.18 6.58 -3.02
C LEU A 18 -1.19 5.53 -2.57
N PHE A 19 -0.72 4.35 -2.18
CA PHE A 19 -1.57 3.27 -1.68
C PHE A 19 -2.29 3.68 -0.38
N GLN A 20 -1.54 4.17 0.61
CA GLN A 20 -2.06 4.51 1.94
C GLN A 20 -3.00 5.73 1.94
N HIS A 21 -2.77 6.71 1.06
CA HIS A 21 -3.57 7.93 0.98
C HIS A 21 -4.58 7.93 -0.18
N SER A 22 -4.77 6.80 -0.85
CA SER A 22 -5.86 6.64 -1.82
C SER A 22 -7.20 6.87 -1.12
N ASN A 23 -8.10 7.61 -1.79
CA ASN A 23 -9.43 7.89 -1.26
C ASN A 23 -10.38 6.68 -1.39
N ASP A 24 -10.03 5.74 -2.26
CA ASP A 24 -10.70 4.44 -2.39
C ASP A 24 -10.04 3.40 -1.49
N GLY A 25 -10.86 2.49 -0.96
CA GLY A 25 -10.39 1.32 -0.22
C GLY A 25 -9.72 0.33 -1.17
N ILE A 26 -8.47 -0.03 -0.89
CA ILE A 26 -7.70 -0.99 -1.70
C ILE A 26 -7.43 -2.23 -0.87
N PHE A 27 -7.82 -3.39 -1.41
CA PHE A 27 -7.47 -4.71 -0.89
C PHE A 27 -6.50 -5.38 -1.84
N LEU A 28 -5.40 -5.88 -1.29
CA LEU A 28 -4.48 -6.76 -2.00
C LEU A 28 -4.74 -8.19 -1.54
N HIS A 29 -4.85 -9.13 -2.48
CA HIS A 29 -5.00 -10.54 -2.17
C HIS A 29 -4.08 -11.41 -3.03
N ASP A 30 -3.78 -12.61 -2.56
CA ASP A 30 -3.04 -13.62 -3.33
C ASP A 30 -3.93 -14.34 -4.36
N LEU A 31 -3.37 -15.27 -5.13
CA LEU A 31 -4.14 -16.01 -6.15
C LEU A 31 -5.23 -16.93 -5.54
N ASP A 32 -5.10 -17.27 -4.26
CA ASP A 32 -6.06 -18.08 -3.52
C ASP A 32 -7.16 -17.21 -2.86
N GLY A 33 -7.07 -15.89 -2.98
CA GLY A 33 -8.04 -14.92 -2.48
C GLY A 33 -7.80 -14.47 -1.04
N ASN A 34 -6.69 -14.84 -0.41
CA ASN A 34 -6.36 -14.36 0.93
C ASN A 34 -5.90 -12.91 0.87
N ILE A 35 -6.49 -12.04 1.70
CA ILE A 35 -6.09 -10.64 1.79
C ILE A 35 -4.68 -10.58 2.39
N THR A 36 -3.75 -10.02 1.65
CA THR A 36 -2.34 -9.86 2.04
C THR A 36 -2.04 -8.45 2.56
N ASP A 37 -2.79 -7.44 2.11
CA ASP A 37 -2.63 -6.06 2.58
C ASP A 37 -3.91 -5.23 2.33
N VAL A 38 -4.08 -4.18 3.11
CA VAL A 38 -5.15 -3.19 2.96
C VAL A 38 -4.64 -1.78 3.23
N ASN A 39 -5.13 -0.79 2.48
CA ASN A 39 -4.77 0.59 2.76
C ASN A 39 -5.54 1.16 3.97
N ARG A 40 -5.04 2.28 4.53
CA ARG A 40 -5.72 2.98 5.63
C ARG A 40 -7.21 3.24 5.37
N LYS A 41 -7.59 3.53 4.13
CA LYS A 41 -8.99 3.82 3.78
C LYS A 41 -9.92 2.65 4.07
N VAL A 42 -9.49 1.42 3.78
CA VAL A 42 -10.26 0.21 4.15
C VAL A 42 -10.47 0.14 5.65
N LEU A 43 -9.42 0.36 6.43
CA LEU A 43 -9.49 0.31 7.89
C LEU A 43 -10.50 1.36 8.43
N GLU A 44 -10.45 2.59 7.91
CA GLU A 44 -11.43 3.64 8.22
C GLU A 44 -12.86 3.25 7.86
N GLN A 45 -13.09 2.69 6.66
CA GLN A 45 -14.40 2.28 6.18
C GLN A 45 -15.00 1.14 7.02
N LEU A 46 -14.15 0.25 7.53
CA LEU A 46 -14.53 -0.84 8.42
C LEU A 46 -14.66 -0.39 9.89
N GLY A 47 -14.36 0.87 10.21
CA GLY A 47 -14.41 1.41 11.57
C GLY A 47 -13.26 0.92 12.46
N LEU A 48 -12.18 0.43 11.86
CA LEU A 48 -10.97 -0.03 12.52
C LEU A 48 -9.95 1.12 12.46
N HIS A 49 -9.95 2.02 13.44
CA HIS A 49 -8.97 3.11 13.57
C HIS A 49 -8.25 3.00 14.92
#